data_AF-A0A8T4PJ03-F1
#
_entry.id   AF-A0A8T4PJ03-F1
#
_cell.length_a   1.000
_cell.length_b   1.000
_cell.length_c   1.000
_cell.angle_alpha   90.00
_cell.angle_beta   90.00
_cell.angle_gamma   90.00
#
_symmetry.space_group_name_H-M   'P 1'
#
loop_
_entity.id
_entity.type
_entity.pdbx_description
1 polymer ?
#
loop_
_entity_poly.entity_id
_entity_poly.type
_entity_poly.pdbx_seq_one_letter_code
_entity_poly.pdbx_strand_id
1 'polypeptide(L)'
;MFTYVYQRFQRATFFEKLLLVVGISIGILGFWLINTAYYKEPTLSWQFIMSIFLWLLLIFVVILTDSNESIKEELSIIIKEHIDETKLLREEVKLLNANLSRKGRK
;
A
#
# COMPACT_ATOMS: atom_id res chain seq x y z
N MET A 1 -4.61 10.15 17.26
CA MET A 1 -5.36 9.58 16.11
C MET A 1 -5.35 10.52 14.89
N PHE A 2 -5.78 11.78 14.99
CA PHE A 2 -5.78 12.72 13.84
C PHE A 2 -4.39 13.13 13.31
N THR A 3 -3.36 13.16 14.15
CA THR A 3 -2.01 13.59 13.76
C THR A 3 -1.29 12.59 12.83
N TYR A 4 -1.64 11.30 12.90
CA TYR A 4 -0.99 10.25 12.10
C TYR A 4 -1.49 10.20 10.65
N VAL A 5 -2.77 10.52 10.42
CA VAL A 5 -3.32 10.65 9.06
C VAL A 5 -2.58 11.75 8.28
N TYR A 6 -2.16 12.81 8.96
CA TYR A 6 -1.44 13.93 8.34
C TYR A 6 0.03 13.61 8.00
N GLN A 7 0.67 12.72 8.77
CA GLN A 7 2.07 12.35 8.54
C GLN A 7 2.24 11.41 7.33
N ARG A 8 1.17 10.70 6.95
CA ARG A 8 1.10 9.81 5.78
C ARG A 8 1.27 10.54 4.44
N PHE A 9 0.79 11.78 4.35
CA PHE A 9 0.90 12.58 3.12
C PHE A 9 2.32 13.07 2.82
N GLN A 10 3.26 12.99 3.78
CA GLN A 10 4.57 13.63 3.66
C GLN A 10 5.72 12.72 3.21
N ARG A 11 5.54 11.39 3.13
CA ARG A 11 6.59 10.49 2.63
C ARG A 11 6.05 9.52 1.61
N ALA A 12 5.82 10.02 0.39
CA ALA A 12 5.66 9.14 -0.75
C ALA A 12 6.85 8.16 -0.80
N THR A 13 6.59 6.87 -0.69
CA THR A 13 7.63 5.85 -0.64
C THR A 13 8.35 5.77 -1.98
N PHE A 14 9.58 5.25 -1.99
CA PHE A 14 10.29 5.01 -3.25
C PHE A 14 9.46 4.10 -4.18
N PHE A 15 8.73 3.14 -3.59
CA PHE A 15 7.83 2.24 -4.29
C PHE A 15 6.69 2.98 -4.99
N GLU A 16 5.95 3.84 -4.28
CA GLU A 16 4.87 4.64 -4.85
C GLU A 16 5.35 5.52 -6.00
N LYS A 17 6.51 6.18 -5.85
CA LYS A 17 7.10 7.01 -6.92
C LYS A 17 7.47 6.18 -8.15
N LEU A 18 8.08 5.01 -7.96
CA LEU A 18 8.43 4.10 -9.04
C LEU A 18 7.17 3.57 -9.75
N LEU A 19 6.17 3.14 -8.97
CA LEU A 19 4.92 2.58 -9.47
C LEU A 19 4.10 3.63 -10.22
N LEU A 20 4.15 4.89 -9.80
CA LEU A 20 3.54 6.02 -10.52
C LEU A 20 4.20 6.24 -11.89
N VAL A 21 5.53 6.20 -11.98
CA VAL A 21 6.25 6.29 -13.26
C VAL A 21 5.89 5.11 -14.18
N VAL A 22 5.83 3.90 -13.63
CA VAL A 22 5.46 2.69 -14.38
C VAL A 22 4.00 2.77 -14.85
N GLY A 23 3.07 3.20 -14.00
CA GLY A 23 1.66 3.36 -14.33
C GLY A 23 1.43 4.36 -15.45
N ILE A 24 2.09 5.53 -15.40
CA ILE A 24 2.04 6.52 -16.48
C ILE A 24 2.62 5.94 -17.77
N SER A 25 3.76 5.25 -17.68
CA SER A 25 4.40 4.62 -18.85
C SER A 25 3.48 3.60 -19.52
N ILE A 26 2.80 2.75 -18.73
CA ILE A 26 1.82 1.78 -19.23
C ILE A 26 0.62 2.47 -19.89
N GLY A 27 0.14 3.58 -19.31
CA GLY A 27 -0.95 4.37 -19.88
C GLY A 27 -0.59 4.95 -21.25
N ILE A 28 0.57 5.60 -21.37
CA ILE A 28 1.03 6.22 -22.61
C ILE A 28 1.36 5.16 -23.67
N LEU A 29 2.21 4.19 -23.31
CA LEU A 29 2.71 3.18 -24.25
C LEU A 29 1.60 2.24 -24.72
N GLY A 30 0.72 1.80 -23.82
CA GLY A 30 -0.38 0.91 -24.20
C GLY A 30 -1.38 1.61 -25.13
N PHE A 31 -1.74 2.86 -24.84
CA PHE A 31 -2.57 3.65 -25.75
C PHE A 31 -1.90 3.86 -27.11
N TRP A 32 -0.61 4.22 -27.11
CA TRP A 32 0.14 4.42 -28.36
C TRP A 32 0.24 3.15 -29.20
N LEU A 33 0.50 1.99 -28.59
CA LEU A 33 0.58 0.70 -29.27
C LEU A 33 -0.77 0.27 -29.85
N ILE A 34 -1.85 0.39 -29.07
CA ILE A 34 -3.21 0.06 -29.52
C ILE A 34 -3.61 0.97 -30.69
N ASN A 35 -3.36 2.27 -30.58
CA ASN A 35 -3.70 3.22 -31.64
C ASN A 35 -2.86 2.98 -32.91
N THR A 36 -1.57 2.69 -32.75
CA THR A 36 -0.68 2.34 -33.88
C THR A 36 -1.12 1.05 -34.57
N ALA A 37 -1.57 0.04 -33.81
CA ALA A 37 -2.10 -1.20 -34.37
C ALA A 37 -3.38 -0.93 -35.18
N TYR A 38 -4.28 -0.09 -34.66
CA TYR A 38 -5.52 0.29 -35.34
C TYR A 38 -5.28 1.07 -36.65
N TYR A 39 -4.31 1.99 -36.68
CA TYR A 39 -4.00 2.73 -37.92
C TYR A 39 -3.37 1.87 -39.02
N LYS A 40 -2.62 0.82 -38.64
CA LYS A 40 -2.02 -0.10 -39.62
C LYS A 40 -3.05 -1.05 -40.21
N GLU A 41 -3.94 -1.57 -39.38
CA GLU A 41 -5.03 -2.46 -39.80
C GLU A 41 -6.32 -2.01 -39.10
N PRO A 42 -7.16 -1.18 -39.77
CA PRO A 42 -8.38 -0.62 -39.17
C PRO A 42 -9.52 -1.63 -39.10
N THR A 43 -9.21 -2.86 -38.69
CA THR A 43 -10.14 -3.95 -38.48
C THR A 43 -10.24 -4.25 -36.98
N LEU A 44 -11.46 -4.22 -36.45
CA LEU A 44 -11.73 -4.68 -35.08
C LEU A 44 -11.68 -6.21 -35.03
N SER A 45 -10.46 -6.75 -34.99
CA SER A 45 -10.25 -8.18 -34.80
C SER A 45 -10.48 -8.58 -33.34
N TRP A 46 -10.75 -9.88 -33.12
CA TRP A 46 -10.90 -10.41 -31.77
C TRP A 46 -9.63 -10.20 -30.93
N GLN A 47 -8.45 -10.32 -31.57
CA GLN A 47 -7.15 -10.08 -30.97
C GLN A 47 -6.99 -8.63 -30.52
N PHE A 48 -7.54 -7.67 -31.26
CA PHE A 48 -7.52 -6.26 -30.90
C PHE A 48 -8.33 -5.99 -29.62
N ILE A 49 -9.54 -6.56 -29.53
CA ILE A 49 -10.38 -6.47 -28.33
C ILE A 49 -9.69 -7.10 -27.12
N MET A 50 -9.10 -8.29 -27.29
CA MET A 50 -8.31 -8.96 -26.24
C MET A 50 -7.13 -8.11 -25.77
N SER A 51 -6.44 -7.43 -26.70
CA SER A 51 -5.31 -6.55 -26.37
C SER A 51 -5.75 -5.34 -25.54
N ILE A 52 -6.89 -4.72 -25.88
CA ILE A 52 -7.47 -3.63 -25.07
C ILE A 52 -7.85 -4.15 -23.68
N PHE A 53 -8.49 -5.32 -23.59
CA PHE A 53 -8.91 -5.89 -22.32
C PHE A 53 -7.71 -6.23 -21.42
N LEU A 54 -6.65 -6.81 -21.99
CA LEU A 54 -5.39 -7.07 -21.28
C LEU A 54 -4.70 -5.80 -20.83
N TRP A 55 -4.72 -4.74 -21.64
CA TRP A 55 -4.17 -3.43 -21.24
C TRP A 55 -4.94 -2.82 -20.07
N LEU A 56 -6.26 -2.87 -20.09
CA LEU A 56 -7.09 -2.44 -18.95
C LEU A 56 -6.83 -3.28 -17.69
N LEU A 57 -6.67 -4.60 -17.86
CA LEU A 57 -6.32 -5.50 -16.76
C LEU A 57 -4.94 -5.14 -16.18
N LEU A 58 -3.97 -4.81 -17.03
CA LEU A 58 -2.65 -4.39 -16.58
C LEU A 58 -2.73 -3.11 -15.73
N ILE A 59 -3.51 -2.11 -16.16
CA ILE A 59 -3.76 -0.89 -15.36
C ILE A 59 -4.40 -1.26 -14.02
N PHE A 60 -5.39 -2.16 -14.02
CA PHE A 60 -6.05 -2.61 -12.81
C PHE A 60 -5.08 -3.30 -11.81
N VAL A 61 -4.18 -4.15 -12.31
CA VAL A 61 -3.17 -4.82 -11.47
C VAL A 61 -2.19 -3.82 -10.86
N VAL A 62 -1.80 -2.78 -11.59
CA VAL A 62 -0.94 -1.71 -11.06
C VAL A 62 -1.63 -1.00 -9.88
N ILE A 63 -2.91 -0.66 -10.02
CA ILE A 63 -3.70 -0.02 -8.95
C ILE A 63 -3.84 -0.95 -7.73
N LEU A 64 -4.09 -2.24 -7.95
CA LEU A 64 -4.16 -3.23 -6.86
C LEU A 64 -2.84 -3.37 -6.12
N THR A 65 -1.73 -3.33 -6.86
CA THR A 65 -0.39 -3.45 -6.29
C THR A 65 -0.08 -2.26 -5.38
N ASP A 66 -0.43 -1.05 -5.80
CA ASP A 66 -0.30 0.17 -4.99
C ASP A 66 -1.12 0.07 -3.69
N SER A 67 -2.40 -0.30 -3.83
CA SER A 67 -3.32 -0.50 -2.69
C SER A 67 -2.78 -1.53 -1.70
N ASN A 68 -2.22 -2.64 -2.19
CA ASN A 68 -1.73 -3.71 -1.33
C ASN A 68 -0.48 -3.31 -0.54
N GLU A 69 0.46 -2.59 -1.16
CA GLU A 69 1.64 -2.08 -0.43
C GLU A 69 1.22 -1.05 0.62
N SER A 70 0.28 -0.18 0.28
CA SER A 70 -0.31 0.82 1.17
C SER A 70 -0.92 0.20 2.43
N ILE A 71 -1.70 -0.89 2.28
CA ILE A 71 -2.30 -1.64 3.39
C ILE A 71 -1.23 -2.31 4.25
N LYS A 72 -0.21 -2.89 3.63
CA LYS A 72 0.88 -3.58 4.34
C LYS A 72 1.69 -2.61 5.21
N GLU A 73 1.93 -1.40 4.73
CA GLU A 73 2.62 -0.36 5.51
C GLU A 73 1.79 0.06 6.73
N GLU A 74 0.49 0.32 6.54
CA GLU A 74 -0.44 0.62 7.65
C GLU A 74 -0.44 -0.49 8.70
N LEU A 75 -0.56 -1.74 8.26
CA LEU A 75 -0.59 -2.88 9.16
C LEU A 75 0.72 -3.00 9.95
N SER A 76 1.87 -2.73 9.32
CA SER A 76 3.15 -2.74 10.02
C SER A 76 3.24 -1.66 11.10
N ILE A 77 2.64 -0.49 10.89
CA ILE A 77 2.62 0.60 11.87
C ILE A 77 1.76 0.20 13.06
N ILE A 78 0.53 -0.28 12.80
CA ILE A 78 -0.41 -0.73 13.83
C ILE A 78 0.20 -1.85 14.69
N ILE A 79 0.88 -2.82 14.07
CA ILE A 79 1.56 -3.90 14.81
C ILE A 79 2.65 -3.35 15.72
N LYS A 80 3.46 -2.37 15.27
CA LYS A 80 4.51 -1.76 16.09
C LYS A 80 3.92 -1.03 17.29
N GLU A 81 2.87 -0.26 17.08
CA GLU A 81 2.17 0.45 18.15
C GLU A 81 1.62 -0.54 19.19
N HIS A 82 0.94 -1.60 18.76
CA HIS A 82 0.44 -2.62 19.67
C HIS A 82 1.54 -3.35 20.46
N ILE A 83 2.69 -3.61 19.84
CA ILE A 83 3.83 -4.21 20.54
C ILE A 83 4.34 -3.27 21.65
N ASP A 84 4.46 -1.98 21.36
CA ASP A 84 4.96 -1.01 22.33
C ASP A 84 3.95 -0.72 23.44
N GLU A 85 2.65 -0.64 23.13
CA GLU A 85 1.58 -0.60 24.14
C GLU A 85 1.63 -1.84 25.05
N THR A 86 1.78 -3.03 24.49
CA THR A 86 1.86 -4.28 25.27
C THR A 86 3.09 -4.31 26.19
N LYS A 87 4.23 -3.76 25.74
CA LYS A 87 5.43 -3.62 26.59
C LYS A 87 5.18 -2.67 27.76
N LEU A 88 4.61 -1.49 27.50
CA LEU A 88 4.30 -0.50 28.53
C LEU A 88 3.34 -1.08 29.58
N LEU A 89 2.27 -1.74 29.14
CA LEU A 89 1.33 -2.43 30.04
C LEU A 89 2.02 -3.50 30.89
N ARG A 90 2.95 -4.27 30.30
CA ARG A 90 3.71 -5.29 31.04
C ARG A 90 4.62 -4.66 32.10
N GLU A 91 5.21 -3.51 31.83
CA GLU A 91 6.03 -2.78 32.79
C GLU A 91 5.20 -2.21 33.94
N GLU A 92 4.05 -1.62 33.65
CA GLU A 92 3.10 -1.13 34.66
C GLU A 92 2.63 -2.25 35.60
N VAL A 93 2.26 -3.41 35.05
CA VAL A 93 1.86 -4.58 35.84
C VAL A 93 3.00 -5.07 36.74
N LYS A 94 4.25 -5.08 36.25
CA LYS A 94 5.42 -5.44 37.07
C LYS A 94 5.61 -4.46 38.23
N LEU A 95 5.49 -3.16 37.98
CA LEU A 95 5.63 -2.12 39.00
C LEU A 95 4.51 -2.20 40.05
N LEU A 96 3.26 -2.43 39.62
CA LEU A 96 2.11 -2.66 40.51
C LEU A 96 2.34 -3.86 41.44
N ASN A 97 2.74 -5.01 40.89
CA ASN A 97 3.04 -6.20 41.68
C ASN A 97 4.20 -5.98 42.67
N ALA A 98 5.25 -5.25 42.26
CA ALA A 98 6.36 -4.89 43.14
C ALA A 98 5.88 -3.99 44.30
N ASN A 99 4.99 -3.05 44.05
CA ASN A 99 4.42 -2.19 45.09
C ASN A 99 3.49 -2.95 46.06
N LEU A 100 2.65 -3.85 45.54
CA LEU A 100 1.77 -4.69 46.38
C LEU A 100 2.57 -5.62 47.30
N SER A 101 3.61 -6.28 46.79
CA SER A 101 4.47 -7.16 47.60
C SER A 101 5.23 -6.41 48.71
N ARG A 102 5.57 -5.13 48.51
CA ARG A 102 6.12 -4.27 49.57
C ARG A 102 5.09 -3.86 50.60
N LYS A 103 3.84 -3.61 50.19
CA LYS A 103 2.76 -3.19 51.10
C LYS A 103 2.30 -4.31 52.04
N GLY A 104 2.33 -5.58 51.60
CA GLY A 104 2.00 -6.74 52.44
C GLY A 104 3.07 -7.18 53.45
N ARG A 105 4.25 -6.53 53.47
CA ARG A 105 5.33 -6.78 54.46
C ARG A 105 5.36 -5.77 55.62
N LYS A 106 4.42 -4.82 55.65
CA LYS A 106 4.16 -3.94 56.79
C LYS A 106 2.86 -4.35 57.46
#